data_AF-A0A6J6EUI1-F1
#
_entry.id   AF-A0A6J6EUI1-F1
#
_cell.length_a   1.000
_cell.length_b   1.000
_cell.length_c   1.000
_cell.angle_alpha   90.00
_cell.angle_beta   90.00
_cell.angle_gamma   90.00
#
_symmetry.space_group_name_H-M   'P 1'
#
loop_
_entity.id
_entity.type
_entity.pdbx_description
1 polymer ?
#
loop_
_entity_poly.entity_id
_entity_poly.type
_entity_poly.pdbx_seq_one_letter_code
_entity_poly.pdbx_strand_id
1 'polypeptide(L)'
;MNIVIDLRTFLSGAAELFDVALQRHLVAPFGPDRAVCHSLDGILVSAHDAVLAALHGSFRLVVTDDDGVPIQMTSTSRLFTGRLRDAVMMLAVRCTHPGCNCPVSGCEIDHLTPWSQGGTTCTCNGSPACRHHNNWRYATNATTRRNPDGSWTTMRSDGTDIAPPLPRAA
;
A
#
# COMPACT_ATOMS: atom_id res chain seq x y z
N MET A 1 -3.16 8.42 -16.19
CA MET A 1 -3.00 9.78 -15.62
C MET A 1 -2.35 9.66 -14.25
N ASN A 2 -1.43 10.57 -13.90
CA ASN A 2 -0.84 10.64 -12.56
C ASN A 2 -1.50 11.79 -11.79
N ILE A 3 -1.88 11.54 -10.55
CA ILE A 3 -2.37 12.54 -9.60
C ILE A 3 -1.32 12.68 -8.50
N VAL A 4 -0.89 13.91 -8.26
CA VAL A 4 0.03 14.30 -7.19
C VAL A 4 -0.79 14.89 -6.05
N ILE A 5 -0.58 14.37 -4.85
CA ILE A 5 -1.27 14.83 -3.65
C ILE A 5 -0.26 14.90 -2.50
N ASP A 6 -0.27 15.94 -1.67
CA ASP A 6 0.55 15.92 -0.45
C ASP A 6 -0.12 15.04 0.63
N LEU A 7 0.64 14.59 1.62
CA LEU A 7 0.13 13.71 2.67
C LEU A 7 -1.03 14.32 3.47
N ARG A 8 -0.97 15.62 3.79
CA ARG A 8 -2.01 16.32 4.56
C ARG A 8 -3.32 16.35 3.77
N THR A 9 -3.25 16.69 2.49
CA THR A 9 -4.41 16.76 1.58
C THR A 9 -4.99 15.37 1.32
N PHE A 10 -4.15 14.34 1.20
CA PHE A 10 -4.60 12.95 1.12
C PHE A 10 -5.38 12.52 2.36
N LEU A 11 -4.84 12.79 3.55
CA LEU A 11 -5.49 12.43 4.81
C LEU A 11 -6.83 13.16 4.99
N SER A 12 -6.92 14.45 4.61
CA SER A 12 -8.18 15.19 4.61
C SER A 12 -9.21 14.58 3.66
N GLY A 13 -8.84 14.25 2.41
CA GLY A 13 -9.74 13.61 1.45
C GLY A 13 -10.19 12.21 1.89
N ALA A 14 -9.32 11.45 2.55
CA ALA A 14 -9.68 10.16 3.15
C ALA A 14 -10.63 10.31 4.35
N ALA A 15 -10.45 11.35 5.16
CA ALA A 15 -11.33 11.64 6.30
C ALA A 15 -12.77 11.93 5.86
N GLU A 16 -12.92 12.74 4.81
CA GLU A 16 -14.20 13.05 4.17
C GLU A 16 -14.90 11.77 3.68
N LEU A 17 -14.15 10.83 3.10
CA LEU A 17 -14.70 9.58 2.58
C LEU A 17 -15.27 8.66 3.67
N PHE A 18 -14.67 8.66 4.87
CA PHE A 18 -15.05 7.76 5.96
C PHE A 18 -15.91 8.44 7.05
N ASP A 19 -16.40 9.66 6.82
CA ASP A 19 -17.11 10.50 7.80
C ASP A 19 -16.36 10.62 9.15
N VAL A 20 -15.03 10.51 9.09
CA VAL A 20 -14.16 10.67 10.26
C VAL A 20 -13.87 12.15 10.37
N ALA A 21 -14.46 12.83 11.36
CA ALA A 21 -14.21 14.24 11.63
C ALA A 21 -12.76 14.46 12.07
N LEU A 22 -11.83 14.58 11.12
CA LEU A 22 -10.51 15.14 11.36
C LEU A 22 -10.71 16.63 11.65
N GLN A 23 -10.47 17.04 12.90
CA GLN A 23 -10.61 18.42 13.31
C GLN A 23 -9.66 19.34 12.52
N ARG A 24 -10.28 20.09 11.60
CA ARG A 24 -10.08 21.49 11.19
C ARG A 24 -9.17 21.86 10.00
N HIS A 25 -9.84 22.67 9.15
CA HIS A 25 -9.46 23.74 8.23
C HIS A 25 -8.81 23.37 6.88
N LEU A 26 -9.65 23.42 5.83
CA LEU A 26 -9.24 23.67 4.45
C LEU A 26 -8.44 24.98 4.39
N VAL A 27 -7.19 24.85 3.95
CA VAL A 27 -6.23 25.95 3.88
C VAL A 27 -6.26 26.59 2.48
N ALA A 28 -6.04 27.90 2.45
CA ALA A 28 -6.12 28.75 1.27
C ALA A 28 -5.45 28.14 0.02
N PRO A 29 -6.03 28.33 -1.18
CA PRO A 29 -5.52 27.76 -2.45
C PRO A 29 -4.11 28.27 -2.85
N PHE A 30 -3.56 29.23 -2.11
CA PHE A 30 -2.25 29.82 -2.32
C PHE A 30 -1.53 29.98 -0.96
N GLY A 31 -0.20 29.88 -0.96
CA GLY A 31 0.64 30.04 0.23
C GLY A 31 1.32 28.74 0.68
N PRO A 32 2.19 28.83 1.70
CA PRO A 32 2.95 27.70 2.22
C PRO A 32 2.08 26.58 2.80
N ASP A 33 0.86 26.89 3.21
CA ASP A 33 -0.07 25.92 3.78
C ASP A 33 -1.12 25.39 2.78
N ARG A 34 -0.97 25.66 1.48
CA ARG A 34 -1.98 25.27 0.47
C ARG A 34 -2.16 23.75 0.39
N ALA A 35 -3.38 23.30 0.16
CA ALA A 35 -3.65 21.92 -0.20
C ALA A 35 -3.12 21.61 -1.62
N VAL A 36 -2.41 20.49 -1.78
CA VAL A 36 -1.89 20.01 -3.06
C VAL A 36 -2.68 18.77 -3.46
N CYS A 37 -3.51 18.90 -4.51
CA CYS A 37 -4.09 17.78 -5.23
C CYS A 37 -4.33 18.17 -6.69
N HIS A 38 -3.53 17.63 -7.59
CA HIS A 38 -3.57 18.00 -9.01
C HIS A 38 -3.08 16.88 -9.92
N SER A 39 -3.41 16.94 -11.21
CA SER A 39 -2.77 16.11 -12.22
C SER A 39 -1.29 16.48 -12.37
N LEU A 40 -0.50 15.60 -12.99
CA LEU A 40 0.90 15.91 -13.32
C LEU A 40 1.05 17.23 -14.11
N ASP A 41 0.05 17.59 -14.91
CA ASP A 41 0.03 18.78 -15.75
C ASP A 41 -0.54 20.03 -15.03
N GLY A 42 -0.81 19.94 -13.72
CA GLY A 42 -1.23 21.07 -12.88
C GLY A 42 -2.73 21.35 -12.87
N ILE A 43 -3.56 20.45 -13.39
CA ILE A 43 -5.02 20.57 -13.31
C ILE A 43 -5.46 20.19 -11.89
N LEU A 44 -6.14 21.09 -11.17
CA LEU A 44 -6.63 20.80 -9.82
C LEU A 44 -7.63 19.64 -9.83
N VAL A 45 -7.51 18.75 -8.83
CA VAL A 45 -8.39 17.59 -8.65
C VAL A 45 -8.90 17.60 -7.22
N SER A 46 -10.19 17.27 -7.03
CA SER A 46 -10.77 17.05 -5.71
C SER A 46 -9.99 15.95 -4.97
N ALA A 47 -9.58 16.22 -3.73
CA ALA A 47 -8.86 15.23 -2.90
C ALA A 47 -9.73 13.98 -2.66
N HIS A 48 -11.01 14.17 -2.39
CA HIS A 48 -11.98 13.08 -2.25
C HIS A 48 -12.05 12.19 -3.50
N ASP A 49 -12.21 12.78 -4.68
CA ASP A 49 -12.33 12.04 -5.94
C ASP A 49 -11.01 11.36 -6.32
N ALA A 50 -9.88 12.02 -6.02
CA ALA A 50 -8.55 11.45 -6.20
C ALA A 50 -8.34 10.20 -5.34
N VAL A 51 -8.74 10.25 -4.06
CA VAL A 51 -8.67 9.11 -3.14
C VAL A 51 -9.57 7.97 -3.63
N LEU A 52 -10.82 8.25 -3.99
CA LEU A 52 -11.76 7.27 -4.55
C LEU A 52 -11.22 6.61 -5.82
N ALA A 53 -10.75 7.40 -6.78
CA ALA A 53 -10.22 6.89 -8.04
C ALA A 53 -8.93 6.07 -7.84
N ALA A 54 -8.11 6.43 -6.84
CA ALA A 54 -6.92 5.67 -6.47
C ALA A 54 -7.28 4.32 -5.85
N LEU A 55 -8.28 4.26 -4.97
CA LEU A 55 -8.81 3.00 -4.42
C LEU A 55 -9.32 2.09 -5.55
N HIS A 56 -10.04 2.65 -6.52
CA HIS A 56 -10.48 1.94 -7.73
C HIS A 56 -9.35 1.61 -8.72
N GLY A 57 -8.12 2.04 -8.48
CA GLY A 57 -6.98 1.80 -9.37
C GLY A 57 -7.09 2.47 -10.75
N SER A 58 -7.95 3.48 -10.89
CA SER A 58 -8.21 4.16 -12.18
C SER A 58 -7.04 5.04 -12.61
N PHE A 59 -6.31 5.61 -11.64
CA PHE A 59 -5.15 6.46 -11.88
C PHE A 59 -4.00 6.12 -10.94
N ARG A 60 -2.81 6.58 -11.31
CA ARG A 60 -1.62 6.48 -10.47
C ARG A 60 -1.60 7.65 -9.50
N LEU A 61 -1.67 7.35 -8.21
CA LEU A 61 -1.53 8.31 -7.13
C LEU A 61 -0.07 8.40 -6.71
N VAL A 62 0.44 9.63 -6.55
CA VAL A 62 1.75 9.93 -5.99
C VAL A 62 1.53 10.82 -4.78
N VAL A 63 1.90 10.31 -3.60
CA VAL A 63 1.85 11.06 -2.36
C VAL A 63 3.21 11.69 -2.12
N THR A 64 3.25 12.99 -1.82
CA THR A 64 4.48 13.71 -1.48
C THR A 64 4.53 14.10 -0.01
N ASP A 65 5.75 14.32 0.51
CA ASP A 65 5.96 15.03 1.77
C ASP A 65 5.81 16.56 1.59
N ASP A 66 6.08 17.30 2.67
CA ASP A 66 5.96 18.76 2.73
C ASP A 66 6.96 19.49 1.81
N ASP A 67 8.07 18.83 1.44
CA ASP A 67 9.07 19.35 0.49
C ASP A 67 8.71 19.04 -0.98
N GLY A 68 7.59 18.36 -1.21
CA GLY A 68 7.14 17.95 -2.54
C GLY A 68 7.86 16.71 -3.08
N VAL A 69 8.56 15.96 -2.22
CA VAL A 69 9.27 14.73 -2.60
C VAL A 69 8.30 13.55 -2.56
N PRO A 70 8.21 12.73 -3.63
CA PRO A 70 7.37 11.53 -3.62
C PRO A 70 7.76 10.52 -2.54
N ILE A 71 6.84 10.25 -1.60
CA ILE A 71 7.03 9.28 -0.50
C ILE A 71 6.21 8.00 -0.69
N GLN A 72 5.15 8.03 -1.49
CA GLN A 72 4.36 6.84 -1.83
C GLN A 72 3.81 6.93 -3.25
N MET A 73 3.65 5.78 -3.91
CA MET A 73 3.04 5.74 -5.23
C MET A 73 2.23 4.47 -5.45
N THR A 74 1.19 4.60 -6.28
CA THR A 74 0.42 3.47 -6.80
C THR A 74 0.76 3.21 -8.26
N SER A 75 0.15 2.20 -8.86
CA SER A 75 0.25 1.86 -10.27
C SER A 75 -1.12 1.38 -10.77
N THR A 76 -1.46 1.75 -12.00
CA THR A 76 -2.65 1.22 -12.70
C THR A 76 -2.38 -0.16 -13.32
N SER A 77 -1.12 -0.58 -13.40
CA SER A 77 -0.76 -1.93 -13.82
C SER A 77 -1.07 -2.93 -12.70
N ARG A 78 -1.55 -4.12 -13.08
CA ARG A 78 -1.65 -5.25 -12.15
C ARG A 78 -0.28 -5.65 -11.59
N LEU A 79 0.77 -5.66 -12.41
CA LEU A 79 2.07 -6.17 -11.99
C LEU A 79 2.90 -5.10 -11.26
N PHE A 80 3.57 -5.52 -10.18
CA PHE A 80 4.60 -4.73 -9.52
C PHE A 80 5.89 -4.72 -10.37
N THR A 81 6.26 -3.55 -10.90
CA THR A 81 7.44 -3.38 -11.76
C THR A 81 8.28 -2.16 -11.35
N GLY A 82 9.55 -2.13 -11.79
CA GLY A 82 10.48 -1.03 -11.55
C GLY A 82 10.63 -0.64 -10.08
N ARG A 83 10.71 0.68 -9.81
CA ARG A 83 10.88 1.21 -8.45
C ARG A 83 9.78 0.80 -7.46
N LEU A 84 8.55 0.53 -7.95
CA LEU A 84 7.47 0.06 -7.07
C LEU A 84 7.75 -1.36 -6.57
N ARG A 85 8.21 -2.22 -7.48
CA ARG A 85 8.66 -3.57 -7.14
C ARG A 85 9.78 -3.49 -6.12
N ASP A 86 10.82 -2.69 -6.39
CA ASP A 86 11.97 -2.57 -5.49
C ASP A 86 11.53 -2.10 -4.10
N ALA A 87 10.67 -1.09 -4.02
CA ALA A 87 10.14 -0.59 -2.75
C ALA A 87 9.35 -1.65 -1.96
N VAL A 88 8.52 -2.46 -2.63
CA VAL A 88 7.81 -3.57 -1.96
C VAL A 88 8.77 -4.66 -1.49
N MET A 89 9.78 -5.01 -2.31
CA MET A 89 10.80 -6.00 -1.92
C MET A 89 11.62 -5.54 -0.70
N MET A 90 11.77 -4.22 -0.50
CA MET A 90 12.48 -3.66 0.67
C MET A 90 11.65 -3.71 1.97
N LEU A 91 10.35 -4.03 1.92
CA LEU A 91 9.49 -4.14 3.11
C LEU A 91 9.80 -5.37 3.97
N ALA A 92 10.57 -6.32 3.46
CA ALA A 92 10.96 -7.53 4.17
C ALA A 92 12.36 -7.99 3.74
N VAL A 93 13.06 -8.69 4.63
CA VAL A 93 14.36 -9.30 4.31
C VAL A 93 14.22 -10.76 3.82
N ARG A 94 13.07 -11.37 4.06
CA ARG A 94 12.72 -12.76 3.73
C ARG A 94 11.25 -12.82 3.29
N CYS A 95 10.82 -13.99 2.81
CA CYS A 95 9.40 -14.29 2.60
C CYS A 95 8.59 -13.95 3.86
N THR A 96 7.45 -13.28 3.68
CA THR A 96 6.60 -12.82 4.80
C THR A 96 5.83 -13.92 5.50
N HIS A 97 5.85 -15.16 4.98
CA HIS A 97 5.25 -16.30 5.65
C HIS A 97 6.03 -16.66 6.94
N PRO A 98 5.35 -16.82 8.10
CA PRO A 98 5.99 -17.10 9.37
C PRO A 98 6.95 -18.31 9.30
N GLY A 99 8.21 -18.09 9.69
CA GLY A 99 9.23 -19.15 9.71
C GLY A 99 9.92 -19.47 8.40
N CYS A 100 9.52 -18.84 7.29
CA CYS A 100 10.19 -19.05 6.02
C CYS A 100 11.55 -18.35 5.97
N ASN A 101 12.59 -19.11 5.64
CA ASN A 101 13.95 -18.57 5.50
C ASN A 101 14.32 -18.17 4.06
N CYS A 102 13.39 -18.24 3.11
CA CYS A 102 13.67 -17.81 1.73
C CYS A 102 14.04 -16.31 1.72
N PRO A 103 15.22 -15.92 1.19
CA PRO A 103 15.59 -14.51 1.11
C PRO A 103 14.61 -13.75 0.21
N VAL A 104 14.40 -12.45 0.49
CA VAL A 104 13.44 -11.66 -0.27
C VAL A 104 13.79 -11.60 -1.77
N SER A 105 15.08 -11.67 -2.13
CA SER A 105 15.53 -11.75 -3.53
C SER A 105 14.99 -12.97 -4.30
N GLY A 106 14.62 -14.05 -3.61
CA GLY A 106 13.97 -15.23 -4.17
C GLY A 106 12.43 -15.20 -4.10
N CYS A 107 11.85 -14.05 -3.73
CA CYS A 107 10.41 -13.88 -3.60
C CYS A 107 9.76 -13.24 -4.84
N GLU A 108 8.52 -13.62 -5.05
CA GLU A 108 7.56 -12.92 -5.88
C GLU A 108 6.85 -11.86 -5.03
N ILE A 109 6.13 -10.94 -5.68
CA ILE A 109 5.26 -9.99 -5.00
C ILE A 109 3.84 -10.31 -5.40
N ASP A 110 2.95 -10.31 -4.42
CA ASP A 110 1.53 -10.39 -4.66
C ASP A 110 0.75 -9.40 -3.80
N HIS A 111 -0.50 -9.16 -4.18
CA HIS A 111 -1.37 -8.23 -3.45
C HIS A 111 -1.93 -8.86 -2.17
N LEU A 112 -2.04 -8.05 -1.11
CA LEU A 112 -2.72 -8.43 0.14
C LEU A 112 -4.23 -8.53 -0.08
N THR A 113 -4.82 -7.46 -0.63
CA THR A 113 -6.14 -7.49 -1.26
C THR A 113 -5.96 -7.78 -2.74
N PRO A 114 -6.50 -8.90 -3.28
CA PRO A 114 -6.29 -9.27 -4.67
C PRO A 114 -6.67 -8.16 -5.65
N TRP A 115 -5.87 -7.96 -6.69
CA TRP A 115 -6.16 -6.96 -7.74
C TRP A 115 -7.53 -7.17 -8.39
N SER A 116 -7.95 -8.43 -8.59
CA SER A 116 -9.27 -8.79 -9.12
C SER A 116 -10.44 -8.41 -8.21
N GLN A 117 -10.17 -8.10 -6.94
CA GLN A 117 -11.15 -7.63 -5.95
C GLN A 117 -11.02 -6.11 -5.69
N GLY A 118 -10.37 -5.39 -6.60
CA GLY A 118 -10.15 -3.93 -6.48
C GLY A 118 -8.90 -3.54 -5.69
N GLY A 119 -8.01 -4.49 -5.37
CA GLY A 119 -6.75 -4.19 -4.70
C GLY A 119 -5.82 -3.33 -5.56
N THR A 120 -5.41 -2.17 -5.04
CA THR A 120 -4.50 -1.27 -5.75
C THR A 120 -3.07 -1.82 -5.77
N THR A 121 -2.33 -1.62 -6.87
CA THR A 121 -0.89 -1.93 -6.92
C THR A 121 -0.11 -0.79 -6.27
N CYS A 122 0.22 -0.91 -4.98
CA CYS A 122 0.96 0.08 -4.19
C CYS A 122 1.92 -0.60 -3.21
N THR A 123 2.86 0.16 -2.64
CA THR A 123 3.70 -0.33 -1.53
C THR A 123 2.88 -0.77 -0.32
N CYS A 124 1.72 -0.16 -0.11
CA CYS A 124 0.78 -0.47 0.97
C CYS A 124 0.07 -1.83 0.84
N ASN A 125 -0.08 -2.36 -0.38
CA ASN A 125 -0.87 -3.55 -0.69
C ASN A 125 -0.02 -4.68 -1.28
N GLY A 126 1.31 -4.51 -1.37
CA GLY A 126 2.22 -5.53 -1.87
C GLY A 126 2.89 -6.33 -0.74
N SER A 127 3.04 -7.64 -0.92
CA SER A 127 3.75 -8.53 0.01
C SER A 127 4.73 -9.45 -0.73
N PRO A 128 6.01 -9.48 -0.32
CA PRO A 128 6.98 -10.45 -0.83
C PRO A 128 6.74 -11.87 -0.28
N ALA A 129 6.55 -12.86 -1.15
CA ALA A 129 6.45 -14.27 -0.76
C ALA A 129 7.23 -15.18 -1.72
N CYS A 130 7.84 -16.25 -1.22
CA CYS A 130 8.45 -17.24 -2.11
C CYS A 130 7.35 -17.96 -2.91
N ARG A 131 7.67 -18.47 -4.10
CA ARG A 131 6.71 -19.16 -4.98
C ARG A 131 5.89 -20.24 -4.25
N HIS A 132 6.53 -20.99 -3.35
CA HIS A 132 5.84 -22.01 -2.54
C HIS A 132 4.74 -21.41 -1.67
N HIS A 133 5.05 -20.39 -0.85
CA HIS A 133 4.07 -19.78 0.04
C HIS A 133 3.07 -18.89 -0.70
N ASN A 134 3.46 -18.32 -1.84
CA ASN A 134 2.52 -17.60 -2.70
C ASN A 134 1.42 -18.55 -3.21
N ASN A 135 1.81 -19.70 -3.77
CA ASN A 135 0.87 -20.73 -4.22
C ASN A 135 0.06 -21.34 -3.05
N TRP A 136 0.73 -21.63 -1.94
CA TRP A 136 0.09 -22.18 -0.74
C TRP A 136 -1.00 -21.25 -0.18
N ARG A 137 -0.78 -19.93 -0.20
CA ARG A 137 -1.76 -18.94 0.26
C ARG A 137 -3.08 -19.08 -0.48
N TYR A 138 -3.03 -19.19 -1.80
CA TYR A 138 -4.22 -19.41 -2.63
C TYR A 138 -4.83 -20.80 -2.43
N ALA A 139 -4.00 -21.85 -2.38
CA ALA A 139 -4.47 -23.22 -2.20
C ALA A 139 -5.22 -23.44 -0.87
N THR A 140 -4.89 -22.67 0.16
CA THR A 140 -5.47 -22.79 1.51
C THR A 140 -6.44 -21.67 1.87
N ASN A 141 -6.63 -20.69 0.98
CA ASN A 141 -7.38 -19.47 1.26
C ASN A 141 -6.86 -18.71 2.49
N ALA A 142 -5.56 -18.80 2.77
CA ALA A 142 -4.92 -18.05 3.83
C ALA A 142 -4.83 -16.56 3.47
N THR A 143 -4.85 -15.69 4.47
CA THR A 143 -4.69 -14.24 4.30
C THR A 143 -3.40 -13.78 4.93
N THR A 144 -2.79 -12.75 4.37
CA THR A 144 -1.59 -12.11 4.93
C THR A 144 -1.90 -10.64 5.16
N ARG A 145 -1.37 -10.08 6.24
CA ARG A 145 -1.54 -8.67 6.60
C ARG A 145 -0.20 -8.10 7.07
N ARG A 146 0.04 -6.83 6.72
CA ARG A 146 1.10 -6.02 7.33
C ARG A 146 0.52 -5.27 8.54
N ASN A 147 1.16 -5.42 9.69
CA ASN A 147 0.78 -4.75 10.93
C ASN A 147 1.35 -3.32 10.99
N PRO A 148 0.78 -2.42 11.83
CA PRO A 148 1.26 -1.05 11.95
C PRO A 148 2.73 -0.89 12.35
N ASP A 149 3.26 -1.86 13.11
CA ASP A 149 4.67 -1.93 13.51
C ASP A 149 5.61 -2.46 12.41
N GLY A 150 5.05 -2.79 11.24
CA GLY A 150 5.78 -3.36 10.10
C GLY A 150 5.96 -4.87 10.14
N SER A 151 5.50 -5.56 11.20
CA SER A 151 5.47 -7.03 11.25
C SER A 151 4.42 -7.62 10.30
N TRP A 152 4.49 -8.92 10.04
CA TRP A 152 3.59 -9.63 9.14
C TRP A 152 2.85 -10.73 9.89
N THR A 153 1.54 -10.82 9.65
CA THR A 153 0.70 -11.91 10.16
C THR A 153 0.11 -12.68 8.99
N THR A 154 0.12 -14.01 9.07
CA THR A 154 -0.61 -14.88 8.15
C THR A 154 -1.68 -15.63 8.92
N MET A 155 -2.94 -15.48 8.51
CA MET A 155 -4.07 -16.20 9.08
C MET A 155 -4.50 -17.33 8.14
N ARG A 156 -4.87 -18.48 8.72
CA ARG A 156 -5.56 -19.54 7.99
C ARG A 156 -6.96 -19.10 7.58
N SER A 157 -7.60 -19.87 6.71
CA SER A 157 -8.97 -19.63 6.28
C SER A 157 -10.01 -19.75 7.41
N ASP A 158 -9.69 -20.46 8.49
CA ASP A 158 -10.50 -20.54 9.71
C ASP A 158 -10.29 -19.35 10.68
N GLY A 159 -9.44 -18.39 10.31
CA GLY A 159 -9.12 -17.21 11.11
C GLY A 159 -8.04 -17.43 12.18
N THR A 160 -7.47 -18.64 12.30
CA THR A 160 -6.38 -18.89 13.24
C THR A 160 -5.05 -18.35 12.72
N ASP A 161 -4.26 -17.75 13.61
CA ASP A 161 -2.92 -17.28 13.28
C ASP A 161 -1.97 -18.45 13.00
N ILE A 162 -1.12 -18.27 11.99
CA ILE A 162 0.08 -19.07 11.81
C ILE A 162 1.17 -18.39 12.64
N ALA A 163 1.37 -18.90 13.85
CA ALA A 163 2.40 -18.39 14.73
C ALA A 163 3.78 -18.49 14.04
N PRO A 164 4.67 -17.50 14.22
CA PRO A 164 6.08 -17.66 13.93
C PRO A 164 6.57 -18.93 14.65
N PRO A 165 7.45 -19.74 14.03
CA PRO A 165 8.07 -20.82 14.76
C PRO A 165 8.74 -20.24 16.01
N LEU A 166 8.56 -20.93 17.14
CA LEU A 166 9.22 -20.56 18.38
C LEU A 166 10.71 -20.39 18.11
N PRO A 167 11.37 -19.36 18.68
CA PRO A 167 12.81 -19.23 18.55
C PRO A 167 13.45 -20.57 18.95
N ARG A 168 14.36 -21.07 18.10
CA ARG A 168 15.14 -22.26 18.45
C ARG A 168 15.84 -21.97 19.78
N ALA A 169 15.65 -22.84 20.77
CA ALA A 169 16.39 -22.75 22.02
C ALA A 169 17.89 -22.70 21.69
N ALA A 170 18.57 -21.70 22.27
CA ALA A 170 20.00 -21.48 22.09
C ALA A 170 20.83 -22.62 22.70
#